data_AF-A0A957ARC2-F1
#
_entry.id   AF-A0A957ARC2-F1
#
_cell.length_a   1.000
_cell.length_b   1.000
_cell.length_c   1.000
_cell.angle_alpha   90.00
_cell.angle_beta   90.00
_cell.angle_gamma   90.00
#
_symmetry.space_group_name_H-M   'P 1'
#
loop_
_entity.id
_entity.type
_entity.pdbx_description
1 polymer ?
#
loop_
_entity_poly.entity_id
_entity_poly.type
_entity_poly.pdbx_seq_one_letter_code
_entity_poly.pdbx_strand_id
1 'polypeptide(L)'
;VFENLSAPLPTADMQTPSIYQTIAAEPGDFAVLDLPVGWRNGFSVFGKQDLIIMSEQWWQTSHGKPILGGNTSRNPEFKFRYFLEAPLIGPLTVLANADDDHPHIQAQMADTLAALRAGDETLAGDPLLSQAAADAAQALQALNVRFVVVHRDQVPPEFATLVERFLPVTFMAQDGDHVLYKVQAAVATDDLTIRPASDPLARGEGWSGLGSNQNAVTSLWAQRRETAIFAEPVAPGPYTATVRAAAAGPGQTLSLVVNGFQTAEQSLPAEWSGLSFGLPPEALTDHENKIVLRFGHTYPVDTLIGTGSPFSLLVESAGLEAGNYAHIWLNGHDISPNQRGYNLALIDGATGEVKAVDSFDTHGDPAASPALVDFVQQAGPGDLLAVAVKDTASDQLSAEAAQALRDLDLSDLRGRFRWAQAGIVTIDSAGKPAAVEEIEGLQATSVGVGAGWREPNAAAQVEWLRLERAEN
;
A
#
# COMPACT_ATOMS: atom_id res chain seq x y z
N VAL A 1 46.32 0.15 -0.94
CA VAL A 1 47.15 0.00 0.28
C VAL A 1 46.41 -0.69 1.43
N PHE A 2 45.07 -0.80 1.43
CA PHE A 2 44.30 -1.42 2.53
C PHE A 2 43.67 -2.80 2.22
N GLU A 3 43.95 -3.38 1.07
CA GLU A 3 43.31 -4.61 0.58
C GLU A 3 43.58 -5.85 1.47
N ASN A 4 44.63 -5.78 2.31
CA ASN A 4 45.01 -6.84 3.27
C ASN A 4 44.96 -6.36 4.73
N LEU A 5 44.26 -5.27 5.05
CA LEU A 5 44.13 -4.81 6.43
C LEU A 5 43.19 -5.76 7.19
N SER A 6 43.76 -6.65 8.00
CA SER A 6 43.03 -7.51 8.93
C SER A 6 42.66 -6.74 10.20
N ALA A 7 41.76 -5.76 10.09
CA ALA A 7 41.12 -5.14 11.25
C ALA A 7 39.98 -6.04 11.76
N PRO A 8 39.71 -6.09 13.07
CA PRO A 8 38.51 -6.76 13.60
C PRO A 8 37.26 -6.22 12.91
N LEU A 9 36.36 -7.12 12.52
CA LEU A 9 35.06 -6.70 12.00
C LEU A 9 34.28 -5.97 13.10
N PRO A 10 33.59 -4.87 12.78
CA PRO A 10 32.72 -4.21 13.74
C PRO A 10 31.68 -5.22 14.25
N THR A 11 31.47 -5.24 15.56
CA THR A 11 30.45 -6.06 16.22
C THR A 11 29.31 -5.16 16.68
N ALA A 12 28.08 -5.64 16.58
CA ALA A 12 26.91 -4.98 17.17
C ALA A 12 26.68 -5.48 18.60
N ASP A 13 26.15 -4.62 19.47
CA ASP A 13 25.59 -5.05 20.75
C ASP A 13 24.23 -5.69 20.50
N MET A 14 24.09 -6.95 20.91
CA MET A 14 22.87 -7.75 20.72
C MET A 14 22.11 -7.93 22.05
N GLN A 15 22.44 -7.14 23.08
CA GLN A 15 21.67 -7.12 24.31
C GLN A 15 20.21 -6.73 24.02
N THR A 16 19.29 -7.48 24.61
CA THR A 16 17.86 -7.19 24.50
C THR A 16 17.49 -6.11 25.51
N PRO A 17 16.92 -4.96 25.09
CA PRO A 17 16.36 -3.98 25.99
C PRO A 17 15.36 -4.60 26.97
N SER A 18 15.45 -4.21 28.23
CA SER A 18 14.64 -4.78 29.31
C SER A 18 13.13 -4.55 29.12
N ILE A 19 12.73 -3.56 28.34
CA ILE A 19 11.34 -3.33 27.95
C ILE A 19 10.70 -4.55 27.25
N TYR A 20 11.47 -5.35 26.49
CA TYR A 20 10.92 -6.54 25.81
C TYR A 20 10.59 -7.67 26.78
N GLN A 21 11.13 -7.66 28.01
CA GLN A 21 10.73 -8.62 29.05
C GLN A 21 9.29 -8.37 29.50
N THR A 22 8.87 -7.09 29.54
CA THR A 22 7.47 -6.71 29.81
C THR A 22 6.55 -7.26 28.73
N ILE A 23 6.94 -7.15 27.46
CA ILE A 23 6.16 -7.69 26.33
C ILE A 23 6.09 -9.22 26.39
N ALA A 24 7.22 -9.89 26.68
CA ALA A 24 7.28 -11.34 26.80
C ALA A 24 6.36 -11.88 27.91
N ALA A 25 6.20 -11.11 29.00
CA ALA A 25 5.35 -11.47 30.13
C ALA A 25 3.85 -11.28 29.85
N GLU A 26 3.46 -10.52 28.82
CA GLU A 26 2.05 -10.30 28.49
C GLU A 26 1.46 -11.53 27.78
N PRO A 27 0.37 -12.12 28.31
CA PRO A 27 -0.27 -13.28 27.71
C PRO A 27 -1.08 -12.92 26.46
N GLY A 28 -1.37 -13.94 25.65
CA GLY A 28 -2.18 -13.84 24.44
C GLY A 28 -1.35 -13.60 23.17
N ASP A 29 -2.04 -13.69 22.04
CA ASP A 29 -1.48 -13.45 20.71
C ASP A 29 -1.77 -12.02 20.26
N PHE A 30 -0.71 -11.29 19.93
CA PHE A 30 -0.77 -9.88 19.56
C PHE A 30 0.52 -9.46 18.85
N ALA A 31 0.43 -8.47 17.97
CA ALA A 31 1.58 -7.88 17.33
C ALA A 31 2.22 -6.77 18.20
N VAL A 32 3.52 -6.59 17.99
CA VAL A 32 4.31 -5.46 18.49
C VAL A 32 4.67 -4.59 17.30
N LEU A 33 4.41 -3.29 17.42
CA LEU A 33 4.81 -2.29 16.45
C LEU A 33 6.10 -1.61 16.96
N ASP A 34 7.24 -2.14 16.54
CA ASP A 34 8.54 -1.47 16.71
C ASP A 34 8.67 -0.34 15.68
N LEU A 35 8.96 0.87 16.17
CA LEU A 35 9.09 2.09 15.39
C LEU A 35 10.53 2.63 15.49
N PRO A 36 11.17 2.93 14.35
CA PRO A 36 10.55 3.06 13.02
C PRO A 36 10.44 1.74 12.25
N VAL A 37 9.33 1.52 11.55
CA VAL A 37 9.15 0.30 10.74
C VAL A 37 10.02 0.34 9.48
N GLY A 38 10.70 -0.76 9.21
CA GLY A 38 11.38 -0.99 7.93
C GLY A 38 11.29 -2.44 7.48
N TRP A 39 11.40 -2.64 6.17
CA TRP A 39 11.43 -3.96 5.56
C TRP A 39 12.60 -4.09 4.60
N ARG A 40 13.25 -5.25 4.66
CA ARG A 40 14.29 -5.63 3.72
C ARG A 40 13.95 -6.97 3.09
N ASN A 41 14.15 -7.10 1.77
CA ASN A 41 13.85 -8.35 1.05
C ASN A 41 15.00 -8.90 0.19
N GLY A 42 16.19 -8.29 0.29
CA GLY A 42 17.37 -8.63 -0.50
C GLY A 42 17.46 -7.95 -1.87
N PHE A 43 16.37 -7.36 -2.37
CA PHE A 43 16.34 -6.53 -3.57
C PHE A 43 16.16 -5.04 -3.25
N SER A 44 15.34 -4.76 -2.25
CA SER A 44 14.95 -3.40 -1.85
C SER A 44 14.86 -3.30 -0.32
N VAL A 45 14.89 -2.05 0.14
CA VAL A 45 14.59 -1.67 1.52
C VAL A 45 13.48 -0.61 1.47
N PHE A 46 12.44 -0.79 2.27
CA PHE A 46 11.27 0.10 2.36
C PHE A 46 11.08 0.56 3.81
N GLY A 47 10.44 1.71 4.03
CA GLY A 47 10.36 2.31 5.36
C GLY A 47 11.72 2.85 5.82
N LYS A 48 12.09 2.63 7.09
CA LYS A 48 13.43 2.98 7.58
C LYS A 48 14.49 2.10 6.95
N GLN A 49 15.56 2.68 6.40
CA GLN A 49 16.70 1.93 5.82
C GLN A 49 17.88 1.85 6.78
N ASP A 50 17.67 1.29 7.98
CA ASP A 50 18.67 1.25 9.04
C ASP A 50 18.93 -0.19 9.57
N LEU A 51 20.02 -0.38 10.31
CA LEU A 51 20.34 -1.63 11.00
C LEU A 51 19.32 -1.99 12.09
N ILE A 52 18.55 -1.02 12.62
CA ILE A 52 17.50 -1.24 13.62
C ILE A 52 16.52 -2.35 13.22
N ILE A 53 16.21 -2.48 11.92
CA ILE A 53 15.34 -3.52 11.37
C ILE A 53 15.84 -4.93 11.75
N MET A 54 17.17 -5.12 11.81
CA MET A 54 17.76 -6.41 12.19
C MET A 54 17.75 -6.60 13.71
N SER A 55 17.92 -5.53 14.48
CA SER A 55 17.85 -5.53 15.94
C SER A 55 16.44 -5.86 16.42
N GLU A 56 15.40 -5.26 15.84
CA GLU A 56 13.98 -5.56 16.10
C GLU A 56 13.68 -7.05 15.87
N GLN A 57 14.11 -7.60 14.73
CA GLN A 57 13.94 -9.02 14.43
C GLN A 57 14.73 -9.93 15.39
N TRP A 58 15.88 -9.48 15.91
CA TRP A 58 16.60 -10.20 16.95
C TRP A 58 15.86 -10.15 18.29
N TRP A 59 15.39 -8.99 18.72
CA TRP A 59 14.64 -8.83 19.97
C TRP A 59 13.29 -9.56 19.94
N GLN A 60 12.72 -9.78 18.75
CA GLN A 60 11.57 -10.67 18.54
C GLN A 60 11.78 -12.05 19.16
N THR A 61 13.00 -12.59 19.12
CA THR A 61 13.32 -13.90 19.70
C THR A 61 13.18 -13.93 21.22
N SER A 62 13.22 -12.77 21.89
CA SER A 62 13.08 -12.66 23.34
C SER A 62 11.62 -12.61 23.79
N HIS A 63 10.74 -11.94 23.03
CA HIS A 63 9.32 -11.81 23.41
C HIS A 63 8.38 -12.77 22.66
N GLY A 64 8.81 -13.34 21.52
CA GLY A 64 8.08 -14.36 20.77
C GLY A 64 6.77 -13.90 20.15
N LYS A 65 6.56 -12.59 19.99
CA LYS A 65 5.33 -12.01 19.42
C LYS A 65 5.53 -11.65 17.94
N PRO A 66 4.49 -11.67 17.11
CA PRO A 66 4.53 -11.09 15.77
C PRO A 66 5.03 -9.63 15.78
N ILE A 67 5.81 -9.26 14.78
CA ILE A 67 6.23 -7.88 14.49
C ILE A 67 5.85 -7.53 13.06
N LEU A 68 5.68 -6.24 12.78
CA LEU A 68 5.31 -5.78 11.44
C LEU A 68 6.52 -5.55 10.53
N GLY A 69 7.68 -5.17 11.09
CA GLY A 69 8.93 -4.94 10.36
C GLY A 69 9.83 -6.18 10.26
N GLY A 70 10.97 -6.03 9.58
CA GLY A 70 12.05 -7.01 9.62
C GLY A 70 12.64 -7.41 8.27
N ASN A 71 13.59 -8.35 8.31
CA ASN A 71 14.17 -8.95 7.12
C ASN A 71 13.35 -10.16 6.67
N THR A 72 12.96 -10.16 5.40
CA THR A 72 12.37 -11.31 4.72
C THR A 72 13.14 -11.59 3.43
N SER A 73 12.87 -12.67 2.70
CA SER A 73 13.64 -12.99 1.49
C SER A 73 12.72 -13.03 0.28
N ARG A 74 13.00 -12.17 -0.71
CA ARG A 74 12.37 -12.19 -2.04
C ARG A 74 10.85 -12.10 -2.01
N ASN A 75 10.30 -11.39 -1.03
CA ASN A 75 8.88 -11.11 -0.99
C ASN A 75 8.47 -10.28 -2.20
N PRO A 76 7.30 -10.57 -2.80
CA PRO A 76 6.77 -9.77 -3.89
C PRO A 76 6.45 -8.35 -3.41
N GLU A 77 6.59 -7.37 -4.32
CA GLU A 77 6.45 -5.94 -4.05
C GLU A 77 5.12 -5.58 -3.37
N PHE A 78 4.00 -6.19 -3.79
CA PHE A 78 2.68 -5.87 -3.24
C PHE A 78 2.56 -6.08 -1.73
N LYS A 79 3.41 -6.90 -1.11
CA LYS A 79 3.42 -7.09 0.36
C LYS A 79 3.97 -5.88 1.10
N PHE A 80 4.93 -5.17 0.52
CA PHE A 80 5.45 -3.93 1.10
C PHE A 80 4.50 -2.78 0.82
N ARG A 81 3.96 -2.74 -0.39
CA ARG A 81 2.93 -1.78 -0.78
C ARG A 81 1.72 -1.80 0.16
N TYR A 82 1.28 -2.99 0.60
CA TYR A 82 0.23 -3.13 1.62
C TYR A 82 0.48 -2.27 2.87
N PHE A 83 1.72 -2.27 3.39
CA PHE A 83 2.04 -1.48 4.59
C PHE A 83 2.36 -0.02 4.28
N LEU A 84 2.98 0.29 3.14
CA LEU A 84 3.26 1.67 2.72
C LEU A 84 1.98 2.45 2.41
N GLU A 85 0.93 1.77 1.95
CA GLU A 85 -0.40 2.35 1.70
C GLU A 85 -1.36 2.22 2.89
N ALA A 86 -0.92 1.61 3.99
CA ALA A 86 -1.77 1.46 5.18
C ALA A 86 -1.98 2.82 5.89
N PRO A 87 -3.20 3.14 6.36
CA PRO A 87 -3.57 4.47 6.86
C PRO A 87 -2.71 5.03 8.00
N LEU A 88 -2.11 4.15 8.82
CA LEU A 88 -1.19 4.56 9.90
C LEU A 88 0.27 4.25 9.57
N ILE A 89 0.56 3.06 9.05
CA ILE A 89 1.93 2.57 8.90
C ILE A 89 2.69 3.37 7.84
N GLY A 90 2.09 3.63 6.68
CA GLY A 90 2.71 4.46 5.64
C GLY A 90 3.11 5.85 6.13
N PRO A 91 2.18 6.64 6.70
CA PRO A 91 2.48 7.96 7.27
C PRO A 91 3.55 7.94 8.35
N LEU A 92 3.60 6.90 9.20
CA LEU A 92 4.68 6.74 10.18
C LEU A 92 6.03 6.50 9.50
N THR A 93 6.10 5.75 8.40
CA THR A 93 7.37 5.59 7.66
C THR A 93 7.85 6.91 7.06
N VAL A 94 6.93 7.76 6.59
CA VAL A 94 7.25 9.10 6.07
C VAL A 94 7.85 9.97 7.18
N LEU A 95 7.18 10.06 8.35
CA LEU A 95 7.69 10.85 9.47
C LEU A 95 9.02 10.30 10.02
N ALA A 96 9.19 8.98 10.08
CA ALA A 96 10.43 8.35 10.52
C ALA A 96 11.63 8.71 9.63
N ASN A 97 11.39 8.90 8.33
CA ASN A 97 12.38 9.31 7.35
C ASN A 97 12.46 10.84 7.19
N ALA A 98 11.80 11.64 8.04
CA ALA A 98 11.96 13.10 8.02
C ALA A 98 13.25 13.55 8.74
N ASP A 99 14.38 12.94 8.39
CA ASP A 99 15.68 13.06 9.03
C ASP A 99 16.75 13.68 8.10
N ASP A 100 17.97 13.83 8.61
CA ASP A 100 19.08 14.47 7.90
C ASP A 100 19.56 13.65 6.67
N ASP A 101 19.26 12.35 6.64
CA ASP A 101 19.59 11.48 5.51
C ASP A 101 18.60 11.66 4.34
N HIS A 102 17.40 12.19 4.62
CA HIS A 102 16.35 12.46 3.63
C HIS A 102 15.88 13.93 3.68
N PRO A 103 16.75 14.90 3.34
CA PRO A 103 16.44 16.32 3.44
C PRO A 103 15.24 16.77 2.59
N HIS A 104 14.91 16.01 1.54
CA HIS A 104 13.75 16.27 0.68
C HIS A 104 12.42 15.91 1.36
N ILE A 105 12.38 14.89 2.23
CA ILE A 105 11.21 14.58 3.08
C ILE A 105 11.10 15.63 4.19
N GLN A 106 12.22 15.93 4.86
CA GLN A 106 12.26 16.95 5.92
C GLN A 106 11.79 18.32 5.40
N ALA A 107 12.17 18.72 4.19
CA ALA A 107 11.73 19.96 3.57
C ALA A 107 10.23 19.98 3.27
N GLN A 108 9.66 18.87 2.80
CA GLN A 108 8.22 18.76 2.53
C GLN A 108 7.39 18.74 3.82
N MET A 109 7.93 18.19 4.91
CA MET A 109 7.27 18.12 6.22
C MET A 109 7.59 19.29 7.15
N ALA A 110 8.28 20.35 6.67
CA ALA A 110 8.86 21.38 7.54
C ALA A 110 7.82 22.05 8.46
N ASP A 111 6.64 22.39 7.92
CA ASP A 111 5.56 23.01 8.69
C ASP A 111 4.96 22.04 9.73
N THR A 112 4.76 20.78 9.34
CA THR A 112 4.23 19.74 10.23
C THR A 112 5.19 19.40 11.36
N LEU A 113 6.49 19.33 11.08
CA LEU A 113 7.53 19.16 12.09
C LEU A 113 7.55 20.37 13.05
N ALA A 114 7.43 21.59 12.54
CA ALA A 114 7.33 22.78 13.38
C ALA A 114 6.08 22.77 14.26
N ALA A 115 4.93 22.34 13.74
CA ALA A 115 3.69 22.17 14.48
C ALA A 115 3.82 21.12 15.60
N LEU A 116 4.43 19.96 15.32
CA LEU A 116 4.71 18.93 16.32
C LEU A 116 5.63 19.46 17.44
N ARG A 117 6.70 20.20 17.12
CA ARG A 117 7.57 20.86 18.11
C ARG A 117 6.80 21.86 18.99
N ALA A 118 5.87 22.59 18.39
CA ALA A 118 5.05 23.59 19.07
C ALA A 118 3.91 22.98 19.89
N GLY A 119 3.67 21.67 19.77
CA GLY A 119 2.52 21.03 20.40
C GLY A 119 1.19 21.41 19.77
N ASP A 120 1.16 21.78 18.49
CA ASP A 120 -0.07 22.06 17.75
C ASP A 120 -0.88 20.77 17.55
N GLU A 121 -2.17 20.80 17.88
CA GLU A 121 -3.10 19.67 17.75
C GLU A 121 -3.63 19.53 16.31
N THR A 122 -3.48 20.56 15.49
CA THR A 122 -3.96 20.57 14.10
C THR A 122 -2.92 20.05 13.11
N LEU A 123 -1.68 19.79 13.56
CA LEU A 123 -0.57 19.33 12.71
C LEU A 123 -0.32 20.27 11.51
N ALA A 124 -0.48 21.59 11.70
CA ALA A 124 -0.46 22.59 10.61
C ALA A 124 -1.47 22.33 9.47
N GLY A 125 -2.50 21.51 9.69
CA GLY A 125 -3.44 21.08 8.66
C GLY A 125 -2.86 20.04 7.69
N ASP A 126 -1.77 19.35 8.06
CA ASP A 126 -1.18 18.26 7.27
C ASP A 126 -2.20 17.12 7.10
N PRO A 127 -2.68 16.85 5.87
CA PRO A 127 -3.72 15.85 5.65
C PRO A 127 -3.21 14.42 5.89
N LEU A 128 -1.92 14.15 5.66
CA LEU A 128 -1.32 12.83 5.79
C LEU A 128 -1.30 12.39 7.25
N LEU A 129 -0.72 13.22 8.13
CA LEU A 129 -0.61 12.88 9.55
C LEU A 129 -1.93 13.10 10.31
N SER A 130 -2.78 14.03 9.87
CA SER A 130 -4.10 14.22 10.48
C SER A 130 -5.01 13.01 10.22
N GLN A 131 -5.00 12.47 9.00
CA GLN A 131 -5.77 11.27 8.69
C GLN A 131 -5.19 10.05 9.42
N ALA A 132 -3.86 9.90 9.45
CA ALA A 132 -3.20 8.82 10.20
C ALA A 132 -3.55 8.83 11.70
N ALA A 133 -3.60 10.01 12.32
CA ALA A 133 -4.02 10.18 13.70
C ALA A 133 -5.48 9.77 13.91
N ALA A 134 -6.37 10.14 12.99
CA ALA A 134 -7.79 9.78 13.06
C ALA A 134 -8.01 8.26 12.94
N ASP A 135 -7.25 7.60 12.06
CA ASP A 135 -7.37 6.16 11.79
C ASP A 135 -6.55 5.28 12.75
N ALA A 136 -5.74 5.88 13.63
CA ALA A 136 -4.73 5.17 14.41
C ALA A 136 -5.31 4.03 15.25
N ALA A 137 -6.44 4.25 15.93
CA ALA A 137 -7.09 3.24 16.76
C ALA A 137 -7.55 2.03 15.93
N GLN A 138 -8.24 2.30 14.82
CA GLN A 138 -8.72 1.24 13.93
C GLN A 138 -7.57 0.49 13.27
N ALA A 139 -6.51 1.19 12.84
CA ALA A 139 -5.35 0.57 12.22
C ALA A 139 -4.60 -0.35 13.20
N LEU A 140 -4.35 0.11 14.43
CA LEU A 140 -3.71 -0.70 15.47
C LEU A 140 -4.56 -1.91 15.86
N GLN A 141 -5.89 -1.75 15.93
CA GLN A 141 -6.81 -2.86 16.18
C GLN A 141 -6.80 -3.90 15.04
N ALA A 142 -6.92 -3.45 13.79
CA ALA A 142 -6.95 -4.32 12.63
C ALA A 142 -5.65 -5.13 12.48
N LEU A 143 -4.51 -4.54 12.86
CA LEU A 143 -3.19 -5.18 12.88
C LEU A 143 -2.90 -5.96 14.18
N ASN A 144 -3.88 -6.06 15.08
CA ASN A 144 -3.76 -6.71 16.39
C ASN A 144 -2.56 -6.21 17.22
N VAL A 145 -2.23 -4.91 17.13
CA VAL A 145 -1.10 -4.31 17.84
C VAL A 145 -1.47 -4.01 19.28
N ARG A 146 -0.72 -4.57 20.23
CA ARG A 146 -0.92 -4.32 21.67
C ARG A 146 0.14 -3.42 22.29
N PHE A 147 1.34 -3.43 21.73
CA PHE A 147 2.43 -2.59 22.18
C PHE A 147 3.06 -1.85 21.01
N VAL A 148 3.41 -0.59 21.27
CA VAL A 148 4.22 0.24 20.39
C VAL A 148 5.55 0.48 21.10
N VAL A 149 6.66 0.20 20.42
CA VAL A 149 8.01 0.52 20.88
C VAL A 149 8.54 1.65 20.01
N VAL A 150 9.09 2.69 20.61
CA VAL A 150 9.75 3.79 19.88
C VAL A 150 11.23 3.78 20.21
N HIS A 151 12.07 3.60 19.19
CA HIS A 151 13.53 3.73 19.26
C HIS A 151 13.91 5.20 18.97
N ARG A 152 13.98 6.02 20.03
CA ARG A 152 14.14 7.49 19.92
C ARG A 152 15.44 7.93 19.25
N ASP A 153 16.46 7.08 19.25
CA ASP A 153 17.74 7.29 18.57
C ASP A 153 17.67 7.04 17.05
N GLN A 154 16.57 6.45 16.56
CA GLN A 154 16.38 6.06 15.16
C GLN A 154 15.34 6.91 14.42
N VAL A 155 14.71 7.87 15.10
CA VAL A 155 13.64 8.73 14.56
C VAL A 155 13.86 10.21 14.91
N PRO A 156 13.27 11.15 14.15
CA PRO A 156 13.24 12.55 14.53
C PRO A 156 12.59 12.76 15.90
N PRO A 157 13.00 13.76 16.71
CA PRO A 157 12.41 14.03 18.03
C PRO A 157 10.90 14.23 18.01
N GLU A 158 10.36 14.80 16.92
CA GLU A 158 8.94 15.06 16.72
C GLU A 158 8.11 13.78 16.58
N PHE A 159 8.74 12.67 16.20
CA PHE A 159 8.11 11.37 16.06
C PHE A 159 7.50 10.90 17.39
N ALA A 160 8.24 11.05 18.49
CA ALA A 160 7.74 10.71 19.82
C ALA A 160 6.52 11.56 20.20
N THR A 161 6.51 12.85 19.85
CA THR A 161 5.35 13.73 20.07
C THR A 161 4.11 13.26 19.30
N LEU A 162 4.28 12.79 18.06
CA LEU A 162 3.17 12.22 17.29
C LEU A 162 2.59 10.99 18.04
N VAL A 163 3.45 10.04 18.42
CA VAL A 163 3.03 8.81 19.12
C VAL A 163 2.34 9.12 20.44
N GLU A 164 2.93 9.97 21.28
CA GLU A 164 2.43 10.25 22.63
C GLU A 164 1.11 11.04 22.64
N ARG A 165 0.86 11.88 21.62
CA ARG A 165 -0.31 12.78 21.61
C ARG A 165 -1.46 12.31 20.74
N PHE A 166 -1.17 11.60 19.65
CA PHE A 166 -2.16 11.31 18.61
C PHE A 166 -2.50 9.82 18.50
N LEU A 167 -1.64 8.92 18.98
CA LEU A 167 -1.96 7.50 19.01
C LEU A 167 -2.67 7.15 20.34
N PRO A 168 -3.57 6.15 20.35
CA PRO A 168 -4.30 5.73 21.55
C PRO A 168 -3.42 4.84 22.43
N VAL A 169 -2.35 5.42 22.97
CA VAL A 169 -1.31 4.69 23.70
C VAL A 169 -1.10 5.24 25.10
N THR A 170 -0.48 4.44 25.97
CA THR A 170 -0.11 4.85 27.32
C THR A 170 1.30 4.38 27.62
N PHE A 171 2.13 5.29 28.12
CA PHE A 171 3.51 4.98 28.52
C PHE A 171 3.55 3.84 29.54
N MET A 172 4.47 2.89 29.33
CA MET A 172 4.66 1.75 30.23
C MET A 172 6.05 1.72 30.86
N ALA A 173 7.09 1.79 30.03
CA ALA A 173 8.47 1.64 30.47
C ALA A 173 9.43 2.32 29.48
N GLN A 174 10.66 2.56 29.93
CA GLN A 174 11.74 3.05 29.10
C GLN A 174 13.05 2.38 29.52
N ASP A 175 13.88 2.02 28.54
CA ASP A 175 15.25 1.55 28.72
C ASP A 175 16.15 2.24 27.69
N GLY A 176 17.00 3.16 28.16
CA GLY A 176 17.78 4.04 27.29
C GLY A 176 16.86 4.82 26.34
N ASP A 177 17.10 4.69 25.04
CA ASP A 177 16.33 5.34 23.97
C ASP A 177 15.10 4.54 23.52
N HIS A 178 14.84 3.38 24.14
CA HIS A 178 13.71 2.53 23.80
C HIS A 178 12.53 2.79 24.74
N VAL A 179 11.42 3.25 24.19
CA VAL A 179 10.22 3.58 24.96
C VAL A 179 9.07 2.64 24.59
N LEU A 180 8.50 2.01 25.61
CA LEU A 180 7.38 1.10 25.47
C LEU A 180 6.06 1.79 25.83
N TYR A 181 5.10 1.68 24.93
CA TYR A 181 3.72 2.08 25.13
C TYR A 181 2.77 0.89 24.98
N LYS A 182 1.70 0.86 25.79
CA LYS A 182 0.58 -0.06 25.62
C LYS A 182 -0.53 0.62 24.85
N VAL A 183 -1.05 -0.04 23.82
CA VAL A 183 -2.22 0.42 23.07
C VAL A 183 -3.46 0.28 23.96
N GLN A 184 -4.29 1.33 23.99
CA GLN A 184 -5.57 1.29 24.65
C GLN A 184 -6.49 0.35 23.88
N ALA A 185 -6.86 -0.78 24.51
CA ALA A 185 -7.61 -1.83 23.84
C ALA A 185 -8.96 -1.31 23.32
N ALA A 186 -9.22 -1.52 22.04
CA ALA A 186 -10.56 -1.44 21.49
C ALA A 186 -11.39 -2.64 22.00
N VAL A 187 -12.70 -2.44 22.14
CA VAL A 187 -13.61 -3.50 22.58
C VAL A 187 -13.89 -4.41 21.38
N ALA A 188 -13.58 -5.71 21.51
CA ALA A 188 -13.91 -6.71 20.50
C ALA A 188 -15.41 -6.66 20.18
N THR A 189 -15.73 -6.66 18.88
CA THR A 189 -17.11 -6.59 18.40
C THR A 189 -17.70 -7.99 18.30
N ASP A 190 -19.01 -8.11 18.55
CA ASP A 190 -19.74 -9.36 18.30
C ASP A 190 -20.00 -9.57 16.80
N ASP A 191 -20.13 -8.48 16.04
CA ASP A 191 -20.40 -8.49 14.60
C ASP A 191 -19.42 -7.57 13.85
N LEU A 192 -19.01 -8.01 12.66
CA LEU A 192 -18.07 -7.28 11.81
C LEU A 192 -18.58 -7.23 10.37
N THR A 193 -18.56 -6.05 9.74
CA THR A 193 -18.76 -5.92 8.29
C THR A 193 -17.49 -5.39 7.66
N ILE A 194 -16.93 -6.16 6.75
CA ILE A 194 -15.72 -5.83 5.99
C ILE A 194 -16.13 -5.46 4.57
N ARG A 195 -15.65 -4.32 4.10
CA ARG A 195 -15.89 -3.77 2.77
C ARG A 195 -14.56 -3.60 2.08
N PRO A 196 -14.15 -4.54 1.20
CA PRO A 196 -12.86 -4.46 0.52
C PRO A 196 -12.61 -3.11 -0.15
N ALA A 197 -13.65 -2.45 -0.69
CA ALA A 197 -13.53 -1.14 -1.32
C ALA A 197 -13.13 -0.01 -0.36
N SER A 198 -13.57 -0.02 0.90
CA SER A 198 -13.31 1.05 1.88
C SER A 198 -12.30 0.66 2.97
N ASP A 199 -11.99 -0.63 3.12
CA ASP A 199 -11.21 -1.15 4.24
C ASP A 199 -9.83 -1.63 3.75
N PRO A 200 -8.84 -0.74 3.61
CA PRO A 200 -7.55 -1.08 2.99
C PRO A 200 -6.79 -2.18 3.73
N LEU A 201 -6.79 -2.15 5.06
CA LEU A 201 -6.11 -3.16 5.87
C LEU A 201 -6.77 -4.54 5.78
N ALA A 202 -8.04 -4.61 5.41
CA ALA A 202 -8.71 -5.89 5.21
C ALA A 202 -8.35 -6.55 3.87
N ARG A 203 -7.78 -5.81 2.90
CA ARG A 203 -7.44 -6.33 1.58
C ARG A 203 -6.11 -7.08 1.60
N GLY A 204 -6.17 -8.41 1.60
CA GLY A 204 -5.02 -9.26 1.32
C GLY A 204 -4.69 -9.35 -0.17
N GLU A 205 -4.17 -10.50 -0.60
CA GLU A 205 -3.80 -10.73 -2.00
C GLU A 205 -5.02 -10.96 -2.91
N GLY A 206 -4.93 -10.52 -4.17
CA GLY A 206 -5.87 -10.89 -5.23
C GLY A 206 -7.05 -9.94 -5.48
N TRP A 207 -6.92 -8.66 -5.09
CA TRP A 207 -7.92 -7.61 -5.35
C TRP A 207 -7.52 -6.73 -6.54
N SER A 208 -8.50 -6.15 -7.24
CA SER A 208 -8.28 -5.05 -8.20
C SER A 208 -7.84 -3.77 -7.50
N GLY A 209 -7.18 -2.88 -8.25
CA GLY A 209 -6.90 -1.52 -7.81
C GLY A 209 -8.03 -0.54 -8.14
N LEU A 210 -7.82 0.71 -7.80
CA LEU A 210 -8.67 1.85 -8.18
C LEU A 210 -7.76 3.08 -8.28
N GLY A 211 -7.91 3.89 -9.33
CA GLY A 211 -7.21 5.18 -9.41
C GLY A 211 -7.77 6.16 -8.40
N SER A 212 -6.93 7.04 -7.82
CA SER A 212 -7.40 8.03 -6.84
C SER A 212 -8.34 9.08 -7.45
N ASN A 213 -8.27 9.27 -8.76
CA ASN A 213 -9.19 10.12 -9.53
C ASN A 213 -10.61 9.52 -9.67
N GLN A 214 -10.80 8.23 -9.37
CA GLN A 214 -12.08 7.55 -9.56
C GLN A 214 -12.96 7.71 -8.32
N ASN A 215 -14.28 7.84 -8.53
CA ASN A 215 -15.24 7.89 -7.43
C ASN A 215 -15.17 6.63 -6.57
N ALA A 216 -15.45 6.79 -5.28
CA ALA A 216 -15.58 5.66 -4.35
C ALA A 216 -16.56 4.62 -4.90
N VAL A 217 -16.10 3.38 -4.96
CA VAL A 217 -16.88 2.21 -5.39
C VAL A 217 -17.40 1.45 -4.18
N THR A 218 -18.53 0.76 -4.34
CA THR A 218 -19.10 -0.07 -3.27
C THR A 218 -18.56 -1.50 -3.28
N SER A 219 -17.89 -1.92 -4.36
CA SER A 219 -17.34 -3.26 -4.52
C SER A 219 -16.02 -3.24 -5.27
N LEU A 220 -15.20 -4.26 -5.02
CA LEU A 220 -13.96 -4.52 -5.76
C LEU A 220 -14.01 -5.90 -6.39
N TRP A 221 -13.13 -6.13 -7.36
CA TRP A 221 -13.03 -7.43 -8.00
C TRP A 221 -12.01 -8.32 -7.29
N ALA A 222 -12.43 -9.54 -7.00
CA ALA A 222 -11.53 -10.65 -6.72
C ALA A 222 -10.96 -11.15 -8.05
N GLN A 223 -9.64 -11.05 -8.22
CA GLN A 223 -8.94 -11.34 -9.46
C GLN A 223 -8.34 -12.75 -9.53
N ARG A 224 -8.37 -13.50 -8.42
CA ARG A 224 -7.74 -14.81 -8.29
C ARG A 224 -8.77 -15.85 -7.84
N ARG A 225 -8.39 -17.13 -7.99
CA ARG A 225 -9.17 -18.24 -7.40
C ARG A 225 -9.15 -18.22 -5.89
N GLU A 226 -8.10 -17.68 -5.30
CA GLU A 226 -7.99 -17.47 -3.86
C GLU A 226 -7.68 -15.99 -3.64
N THR A 227 -8.62 -15.28 -3.02
CA THR A 227 -8.50 -13.87 -2.67
C THR A 227 -8.63 -13.73 -1.16
N ALA A 228 -7.66 -13.05 -0.52
CA ALA A 228 -7.59 -12.98 0.93
C ALA A 228 -8.25 -11.72 1.49
N ILE A 229 -8.98 -11.90 2.58
CA ILE A 229 -9.51 -10.86 3.47
C ILE A 229 -8.89 -11.07 4.85
N PHE A 230 -8.37 -10.00 5.43
CA PHE A 230 -8.01 -9.96 6.85
C PHE A 230 -9.16 -9.35 7.64
N ALA A 231 -9.49 -9.99 8.75
CA ALA A 231 -10.53 -9.56 9.66
C ALA A 231 -9.92 -9.29 11.03
N GLU A 232 -10.38 -8.22 11.67
CA GLU A 232 -9.96 -7.86 13.03
C GLU A 232 -10.31 -8.97 14.04
N PRO A 233 -9.69 -8.95 15.23
CA PRO A 233 -10.05 -9.83 16.34
C PRO A 233 -11.56 -9.80 16.67
N VAL A 234 -12.18 -10.97 16.77
CA VAL A 234 -13.59 -11.13 17.19
C VAL A 234 -13.70 -12.03 18.41
N ALA A 235 -14.80 -11.95 19.14
CA ALA A 235 -15.03 -12.84 20.28
C ALA A 235 -15.13 -14.31 19.82
N PRO A 236 -14.58 -15.29 20.57
CA PRO A 236 -14.78 -16.71 20.25
C PRO A 236 -16.26 -17.10 20.26
N GLY A 237 -16.70 -17.86 19.25
CA GLY A 237 -18.09 -18.30 19.15
C GLY A 237 -18.45 -18.79 17.74
N PRO A 238 -19.61 -19.44 17.57
CA PRO A 238 -20.10 -19.80 16.24
C PRO A 238 -20.53 -18.54 15.48
N TYR A 239 -20.25 -18.51 14.19
CA TYR A 239 -20.56 -17.36 13.32
C TYR A 239 -21.28 -17.81 12.05
N THR A 240 -22.06 -16.89 11.49
CA THR A 240 -22.48 -16.93 10.10
C THR A 240 -21.67 -15.89 9.32
N ALA A 241 -20.90 -16.35 8.34
CA ALA A 241 -20.25 -15.47 7.37
C ALA A 241 -21.15 -15.30 6.16
N THR A 242 -21.61 -14.09 5.89
CA THR A 242 -22.38 -13.74 4.70
C THR A 242 -21.53 -12.93 3.74
N VAL A 243 -21.35 -13.41 2.50
CA VAL A 243 -20.61 -12.72 1.45
C VAL A 243 -21.58 -12.17 0.42
N ARG A 244 -21.57 -10.86 0.22
CA ARG A 244 -22.31 -10.19 -0.85
C ARG A 244 -21.43 -10.07 -2.08
N ALA A 245 -21.72 -10.89 -3.08
CA ALA A 245 -20.91 -11.01 -4.29
C ALA A 245 -21.77 -11.24 -5.55
N ALA A 246 -21.17 -11.01 -6.71
CA ALA A 246 -21.71 -11.33 -8.02
C ALA A 246 -20.62 -12.04 -8.84
N ALA A 247 -20.94 -13.18 -9.45
CA ALA A 247 -20.00 -13.93 -10.27
C ALA A 247 -19.58 -13.13 -11.52
N ALA A 248 -18.31 -13.26 -11.90
CA ALA A 248 -17.83 -12.72 -13.17
C ALA A 248 -18.38 -13.50 -14.39
N GLY A 249 -18.79 -14.76 -14.21
CA GLY A 249 -19.31 -15.59 -15.30
C GLY A 249 -20.08 -16.82 -14.83
N PRO A 250 -20.63 -17.61 -15.78
CA PRO A 250 -21.55 -18.70 -15.50
C PRO A 250 -20.86 -19.93 -14.86
N GLY A 251 -21.56 -20.61 -13.96
CA GLY A 251 -21.06 -21.82 -13.29
C GLY A 251 -20.04 -21.53 -12.18
N GLN A 252 -19.98 -20.29 -11.70
CA GLN A 252 -19.09 -19.92 -10.61
C GLN A 252 -19.55 -20.53 -9.28
N THR A 253 -18.56 -20.82 -8.43
CA THR A 253 -18.77 -21.29 -7.07
C THR A 253 -17.93 -20.47 -6.08
N LEU A 254 -18.36 -20.47 -4.82
CA LEU A 254 -17.65 -19.85 -3.71
C LEU A 254 -17.64 -20.79 -2.50
N SER A 255 -16.47 -20.93 -1.87
CA SER A 255 -16.28 -21.46 -0.52
C SER A 255 -15.36 -20.54 0.26
N LEU A 256 -15.35 -20.66 1.59
CA LEU A 256 -14.45 -19.92 2.45
C LEU A 256 -13.41 -20.86 3.06
N VAL A 257 -12.19 -20.35 3.24
CA VAL A 257 -11.19 -20.94 4.13
C VAL A 257 -10.88 -19.91 5.22
N VAL A 258 -11.33 -20.18 6.45
CA VAL A 258 -11.19 -19.29 7.60
C VAL A 258 -10.21 -19.90 8.58
N ASN A 259 -9.02 -19.30 8.72
CA ASN A 259 -7.93 -19.83 9.57
C ASN A 259 -7.66 -21.34 9.38
N GLY A 260 -7.78 -21.82 8.14
CA GLY A 260 -7.61 -23.24 7.77
C GLY A 260 -8.87 -24.10 7.80
N PHE A 261 -9.97 -23.63 8.42
CA PHE A 261 -11.28 -24.29 8.33
C PHE A 261 -11.93 -24.02 6.97
N GLN A 262 -12.37 -25.08 6.29
CA GLN A 262 -12.99 -24.97 4.96
C GLN A 262 -14.51 -25.19 5.02
N THR A 263 -15.27 -24.29 4.42
CA THR A 263 -16.73 -24.42 4.30
C THR A 263 -17.13 -25.28 3.10
N ALA A 264 -18.41 -25.67 3.06
CA ALA A 264 -18.99 -26.21 1.83
C ALA A 264 -18.98 -25.17 0.70
N GLU A 265 -18.84 -25.67 -0.52
CA GLU A 265 -18.95 -24.88 -1.74
C GLU A 265 -20.42 -24.57 -2.05
N GLN A 266 -20.70 -23.34 -2.48
CA GLN A 266 -22.01 -22.88 -2.91
C GLN A 266 -21.94 -22.30 -4.32
N SER A 267 -23.02 -22.41 -5.08
CA SER A 267 -23.16 -21.75 -6.38
C SER A 267 -23.23 -20.24 -6.18
N LEU A 268 -22.38 -19.48 -6.88
CA LEU A 268 -22.41 -18.02 -6.90
C LEU A 268 -23.02 -17.57 -8.24
N PRO A 269 -24.21 -16.95 -8.25
CA PRO A 269 -24.83 -16.50 -9.49
C PRO A 269 -24.25 -15.14 -9.96
N ALA A 270 -24.59 -14.76 -11.19
CA ALA A 270 -24.16 -13.47 -11.78
C ALA A 270 -24.90 -12.27 -11.18
N GLU A 271 -26.12 -12.46 -10.69
CA GLU A 271 -26.81 -11.44 -9.90
C GLU A 271 -26.22 -11.30 -8.50
N TRP A 272 -26.18 -10.06 -8.01
CA TRP A 272 -25.74 -9.76 -6.66
C TRP A 272 -26.55 -10.56 -5.63
N SER A 273 -25.84 -11.44 -4.91
CA SER A 273 -26.42 -12.40 -3.96
C SER A 273 -25.64 -12.41 -2.65
N GLY A 274 -26.35 -12.70 -1.55
CA GLY A 274 -25.73 -12.96 -0.24
C GLY A 274 -25.61 -14.46 -0.04
N LEU A 275 -24.40 -14.98 0.06
CA LEU A 275 -24.11 -16.39 0.34
C LEU A 275 -23.69 -16.54 1.80
N SER A 276 -24.38 -17.39 2.55
CA SER A 276 -24.15 -17.56 3.99
C SER A 276 -23.46 -18.90 4.29
N PHE A 277 -22.40 -18.85 5.08
CA PHE A 277 -21.57 -19.98 5.46
C PHE A 277 -21.53 -20.09 6.99
N GLY A 278 -21.89 -21.24 7.54
CA GLY A 278 -21.74 -21.52 8.97
C GLY A 278 -20.28 -21.77 9.32
N LEU A 279 -19.81 -21.11 10.37
CA LEU A 279 -18.47 -21.23 10.93
C LEU A 279 -18.54 -21.80 12.35
N PRO A 280 -17.77 -22.85 12.67
CA PRO A 280 -17.73 -23.40 14.02
C PRO A 280 -16.99 -22.44 14.99
N PRO A 281 -17.17 -22.62 16.32
CA PRO A 281 -16.59 -21.74 17.33
C PRO A 281 -15.08 -21.51 17.25
N GLU A 282 -14.34 -22.46 16.70
CA GLU A 282 -12.88 -22.44 16.56
C GLU A 282 -12.38 -21.84 15.24
N ALA A 283 -13.26 -21.50 14.29
CA ALA A 283 -12.83 -20.97 13.00
C ALA A 283 -12.30 -19.54 13.09
N LEU A 284 -12.90 -18.71 13.95
CA LEU A 284 -12.49 -17.34 14.21
C LEU A 284 -11.86 -17.23 15.59
N THR A 285 -11.02 -16.22 15.75
CA THR A 285 -10.15 -16.06 16.91
C THR A 285 -10.18 -14.62 17.43
N ASP A 286 -9.68 -14.46 18.65
CA ASP A 286 -9.44 -13.18 19.32
C ASP A 286 -8.12 -12.51 18.89
N HIS A 287 -7.57 -12.94 17.74
CA HIS A 287 -6.45 -12.32 17.04
C HIS A 287 -6.80 -12.11 15.55
N GLU A 288 -5.84 -11.67 14.75
CA GLU A 288 -6.04 -11.45 13.30
C GLU A 288 -6.58 -12.73 12.64
N ASN A 289 -7.66 -12.58 11.88
CA ASN A 289 -8.31 -13.69 11.20
C ASN A 289 -8.08 -13.59 9.68
N LYS A 290 -7.61 -14.67 9.07
CA LYS A 290 -7.47 -14.75 7.61
C LYS A 290 -8.63 -15.52 7.00
N ILE A 291 -9.40 -14.85 6.14
CA ILE A 291 -10.50 -15.42 5.38
C ILE A 291 -10.12 -15.44 3.90
N VAL A 292 -10.00 -16.62 3.31
CA VAL A 292 -9.76 -16.76 1.86
C VAL A 292 -11.08 -17.07 1.18
N LEU A 293 -11.48 -16.19 0.25
CA LEU A 293 -12.55 -16.45 -0.70
C LEU A 293 -12.00 -17.38 -1.79
N ARG A 294 -12.50 -18.61 -1.84
CA ARG A 294 -12.08 -19.61 -2.83
C ARG A 294 -13.15 -19.79 -3.90
N PHE A 295 -12.79 -19.39 -5.12
CA PHE A 295 -13.64 -19.45 -6.31
C PHE A 295 -13.33 -20.68 -7.18
N GLY A 296 -14.37 -21.25 -7.79
CA GLY A 296 -14.25 -22.37 -8.72
C GLY A 296 -13.52 -22.00 -10.02
N HIS A 297 -13.76 -20.79 -10.52
CA HIS A 297 -13.29 -20.32 -11.82
C HIS A 297 -12.78 -18.88 -11.78
N THR A 298 -11.99 -18.53 -12.80
CA THR A 298 -11.66 -17.15 -13.17
C THR A 298 -11.97 -16.95 -14.65
N TYR A 299 -12.32 -15.73 -15.04
CA TYR A 299 -12.76 -15.37 -16.38
C TYR A 299 -11.88 -14.26 -16.96
N PRO A 300 -11.53 -14.29 -18.25
CA PRO A 300 -10.73 -13.23 -18.87
C PRO A 300 -11.40 -11.87 -18.74
N VAL A 301 -10.70 -10.86 -18.24
CA VAL A 301 -11.29 -9.52 -17.98
C VAL A 301 -11.82 -8.84 -19.23
N ASP A 302 -11.27 -9.15 -20.42
CA ASP A 302 -11.75 -8.63 -21.70
C ASP A 302 -13.22 -8.99 -21.98
N THR A 303 -13.71 -10.09 -21.37
CA THR A 303 -15.12 -10.52 -21.49
C THR A 303 -16.05 -9.79 -20.52
N LEU A 304 -15.49 -9.04 -19.56
CA LEU A 304 -16.19 -8.35 -18.47
C LEU A 304 -16.27 -6.84 -18.69
N ILE A 305 -15.62 -6.33 -19.74
CA ILE A 305 -15.61 -4.91 -20.07
C ILE A 305 -17.03 -4.47 -20.46
N GLY A 306 -17.63 -3.61 -19.63
CA GLY A 306 -18.98 -3.08 -19.81
C GLY A 306 -19.07 -1.90 -20.77
N THR A 307 -20.23 -1.25 -20.81
CA THR A 307 -20.59 -0.20 -21.80
C THR A 307 -20.02 1.19 -21.50
N GLY A 308 -18.88 1.31 -20.81
CA GLY A 308 -18.33 2.61 -20.36
C GLY A 308 -16.97 2.99 -20.97
N SER A 309 -16.04 2.03 -21.07
CA SER A 309 -14.70 2.19 -21.66
C SER A 309 -14.36 0.88 -22.37
N PRO A 310 -13.75 0.88 -23.57
CA PRO A 310 -13.42 -0.34 -24.30
C PRO A 310 -12.32 -1.18 -23.65
N PHE A 311 -11.65 -0.65 -22.63
CA PHE A 311 -10.63 -1.34 -21.81
C PHE A 311 -10.60 -0.74 -20.40
N SER A 312 -9.85 -1.39 -19.51
CA SER A 312 -9.45 -0.85 -18.21
C SER A 312 -7.98 -0.44 -18.26
N LEU A 313 -7.67 0.73 -17.71
CA LEU A 313 -6.32 1.25 -17.57
C LEU A 313 -6.11 1.71 -16.14
N LEU A 314 -5.04 1.25 -15.48
CA LEU A 314 -4.63 1.71 -14.16
C LEU A 314 -3.14 2.04 -14.19
N VAL A 315 -2.81 3.28 -13.90
CA VAL A 315 -1.46 3.81 -13.87
C VAL A 315 -1.08 4.09 -12.42
N GLU A 316 0.06 3.56 -11.98
CA GLU A 316 0.49 3.66 -10.58
C GLU A 316 1.95 4.08 -10.53
N SER A 317 2.25 5.04 -9.66
CA SER A 317 3.58 5.66 -9.58
C SER A 317 4.00 5.79 -8.12
N ALA A 318 5.27 5.53 -7.85
CA ALA A 318 5.87 5.72 -6.54
C ALA A 318 7.33 6.20 -6.67
N GLY A 319 7.66 7.26 -5.93
CA GLY A 319 9.04 7.65 -5.63
C GLY A 319 9.78 6.55 -4.84
N LEU A 320 11.09 6.71 -4.63
CA LEU A 320 11.92 5.66 -4.03
C LEU A 320 11.38 5.22 -2.66
N GLU A 321 11.12 6.16 -1.76
CA GLU A 321 10.68 5.92 -0.38
C GLU A 321 9.21 5.47 -0.32
N ALA A 322 8.41 5.87 -1.31
CA ALA A 322 6.98 5.60 -1.37
C ALA A 322 6.62 4.23 -1.98
N GLY A 323 7.61 3.43 -2.41
CA GLY A 323 7.40 2.08 -2.95
C GLY A 323 8.24 1.74 -4.18
N ASN A 324 8.82 2.74 -4.85
CA ASN A 324 9.77 2.58 -5.96
C ASN A 324 9.25 1.71 -7.12
N TYR A 325 8.13 2.10 -7.72
CA TYR A 325 7.55 1.42 -8.87
C TYR A 325 6.90 2.39 -9.86
N ALA A 326 6.79 1.95 -11.10
CA ALA A 326 5.94 2.56 -12.12
C ALA A 326 5.22 1.42 -12.86
N HIS A 327 3.90 1.34 -12.71
CA HIS A 327 3.06 0.32 -13.34
C HIS A 327 2.02 0.94 -14.26
N ILE A 328 1.77 0.27 -15.38
CA ILE A 328 0.73 0.64 -16.34
C ILE A 328 -0.04 -0.64 -16.65
N TRP A 329 -1.14 -0.87 -15.94
CA TRP A 329 -1.98 -2.03 -16.12
C TRP A 329 -3.04 -1.77 -17.19
N LEU A 330 -2.92 -2.43 -18.33
CA LEU A 330 -3.90 -2.43 -19.41
C LEU A 330 -4.60 -3.79 -19.44
N ASN A 331 -5.90 -3.82 -19.15
CA ASN A 331 -6.68 -5.05 -19.00
C ASN A 331 -5.98 -6.10 -18.11
N GLY A 332 -5.36 -5.64 -17.02
CA GLY A 332 -4.67 -6.51 -16.06
C GLY A 332 -3.30 -7.03 -16.51
N HIS A 333 -2.78 -6.56 -17.64
CA HIS A 333 -1.39 -6.78 -18.05
C HIS A 333 -0.56 -5.52 -17.74
N ASP A 334 0.49 -5.66 -16.94
CA ASP A 334 1.45 -4.57 -16.77
C ASP A 334 2.30 -4.45 -18.02
N ILE A 335 2.16 -3.32 -18.71
CA ILE A 335 2.93 -2.99 -19.91
C ILE A 335 4.08 -2.04 -19.59
N SER A 336 4.25 -1.59 -18.34
CA SER A 336 5.33 -0.67 -17.97
C SER A 336 6.71 -1.36 -18.00
N PRO A 337 7.76 -0.68 -18.48
CA PRO A 337 9.15 -1.14 -18.30
C PRO A 337 9.61 -1.13 -16.83
N ASN A 338 8.93 -0.36 -15.97
CA ASN A 338 9.18 -0.20 -14.54
C ASN A 338 10.66 0.17 -14.22
N GLN A 339 11.22 1.12 -14.97
CA GLN A 339 12.58 1.66 -14.82
C GLN A 339 12.56 3.05 -14.17
N ARG A 340 13.69 3.50 -13.59
CA ARG A 340 13.82 4.85 -13.02
C ARG A 340 13.50 5.91 -14.08
N GLY A 341 12.82 6.97 -13.67
CA GLY A 341 12.39 8.07 -14.54
C GLY A 341 10.95 7.90 -15.01
N TYR A 342 10.66 8.47 -16.18
CA TYR A 342 9.35 8.38 -16.81
C TYR A 342 9.15 7.01 -17.47
N ASN A 343 8.00 6.38 -17.28
CA ASN A 343 7.56 5.18 -17.99
C ASN A 343 6.26 5.54 -18.72
N LEU A 344 6.22 5.35 -20.04
CA LEU A 344 5.08 5.77 -20.86
C LEU A 344 4.58 4.64 -21.76
N ALA A 345 3.27 4.66 -22.00
CA ALA A 345 2.63 3.83 -23.02
C ALA A 345 1.68 4.68 -23.88
N LEU A 346 1.89 4.63 -25.20
CA LEU A 346 0.98 5.20 -26.19
C LEU A 346 -0.01 4.12 -26.64
N ILE A 347 -1.30 4.40 -26.51
CA ILE A 347 -2.39 3.44 -26.68
C ILE A 347 -3.43 4.03 -27.63
N ASP A 348 -3.99 3.21 -28.52
CA ASP A 348 -5.15 3.58 -29.32
C ASP A 348 -6.39 3.75 -28.42
N GLY A 349 -6.96 4.96 -28.37
CA GLY A 349 -8.04 5.27 -27.43
C GLY A 349 -9.37 4.57 -27.72
N ALA A 350 -9.56 4.04 -28.94
CA ALA A 350 -10.78 3.34 -29.32
C ALA A 350 -10.69 1.83 -29.08
N THR A 351 -9.52 1.24 -29.31
CA THR A 351 -9.32 -0.22 -29.29
C THR A 351 -8.54 -0.73 -28.08
N GLY A 352 -7.77 0.14 -27.42
CA GLY A 352 -6.80 -0.26 -26.40
C GLY A 352 -5.53 -0.92 -26.96
N GLU A 353 -5.30 -0.87 -28.28
CA GLU A 353 -4.07 -1.41 -28.87
C GLU A 353 -2.85 -0.58 -28.44
N VAL A 354 -1.81 -1.26 -27.94
CA VAL A 354 -0.55 -0.62 -27.55
C VAL A 354 0.25 -0.28 -28.80
N LYS A 355 0.52 1.01 -29.02
CA LYS A 355 1.29 1.54 -30.17
C LYS A 355 2.79 1.60 -29.86
N ALA A 356 3.14 2.07 -28.68
CA ALA A 356 4.52 2.20 -28.23
C ALA A 356 4.60 2.18 -26.70
N VAL A 357 5.72 1.68 -26.16
CA VAL A 357 6.03 1.66 -24.74
C VAL A 357 7.52 1.94 -24.59
N ASP A 358 7.90 2.83 -23.68
CA ASP A 358 9.30 3.08 -23.36
C ASP A 358 9.49 3.71 -21.97
N SER A 359 10.74 3.82 -21.53
CA SER A 359 11.13 4.50 -20.29
C SER A 359 12.30 5.45 -20.49
N PHE A 360 12.28 6.58 -19.79
CA PHE A 360 13.22 7.68 -19.94
C PHE A 360 13.79 8.07 -18.58
N ASP A 361 15.05 7.71 -18.32
CA ASP A 361 15.76 8.05 -17.09
C ASP A 361 16.19 9.52 -17.08
N THR A 362 15.22 10.44 -16.96
CA THR A 362 15.43 11.89 -16.87
C THR A 362 16.06 12.34 -15.55
N HIS A 363 16.60 11.40 -14.76
CA HIS A 363 17.44 11.68 -13.61
C HIS A 363 18.91 11.33 -13.90
N GLY A 364 19.18 10.15 -14.46
CA GLY A 364 20.52 9.62 -14.67
C GLY A 364 21.09 9.75 -16.09
N ASP A 365 20.23 9.85 -17.11
CA ASP A 365 20.65 9.82 -18.51
C ASP A 365 20.39 11.16 -19.24
N PRO A 366 21.44 11.89 -19.68
CA PRO A 366 21.29 13.14 -20.40
C PRO A 366 20.60 13.00 -21.77
N ALA A 367 20.58 11.80 -22.37
CA ALA A 367 19.89 11.54 -23.62
C ALA A 367 18.38 11.29 -23.44
N ALA A 368 17.91 11.07 -22.22
CA ALA A 368 16.52 10.71 -21.94
C ALA A 368 15.53 11.83 -22.26
N SER A 369 15.88 13.10 -21.97
CA SER A 369 14.97 14.24 -22.21
C SER A 369 14.65 14.44 -23.71
N PRO A 370 15.62 14.47 -24.64
CA PRO A 370 15.34 14.48 -26.08
C PRO A 370 14.51 13.28 -26.54
N ALA A 371 14.83 12.07 -26.07
CA ALA A 371 14.10 10.86 -26.45
C ALA A 371 12.65 10.87 -25.94
N LEU A 372 12.40 11.41 -24.74
CA LEU A 372 11.06 11.61 -24.19
C LEU A 372 10.24 12.57 -25.07
N VAL A 373 10.84 13.67 -25.53
CA VAL A 373 10.19 14.61 -26.46
C VAL A 373 9.80 13.89 -27.75
N ASP A 374 10.72 13.13 -28.35
CA ASP A 374 10.46 12.37 -29.58
C ASP A 374 9.35 11.33 -29.37
N PHE A 375 9.26 10.71 -28.19
CA PHE A 375 8.21 9.75 -27.85
C PHE A 375 6.83 10.40 -27.76
N VAL A 376 6.69 11.47 -26.96
CA VAL A 376 5.39 12.11 -26.76
C VAL A 376 4.85 12.79 -28.02
N GLN A 377 5.72 13.20 -28.94
CA GLN A 377 5.34 13.73 -30.26
C GLN A 377 4.74 12.68 -31.22
N GLN A 378 4.86 11.38 -30.90
CA GLN A 378 4.20 10.33 -31.68
C GLN A 378 2.68 10.28 -31.44
N ALA A 379 2.21 10.86 -30.33
CA ALA A 379 0.81 10.83 -29.95
C ALA A 379 -0.04 11.71 -30.88
N GLY A 380 -1.09 11.13 -31.46
CA GLY A 380 -1.98 11.80 -32.41
C GLY A 380 -3.45 11.85 -31.94
N PRO A 381 -4.34 12.47 -32.74
CA PRO A 381 -5.77 12.50 -32.47
C PRO A 381 -6.36 11.09 -32.28
N GLY A 382 -7.06 10.88 -31.17
CA GLY A 382 -7.66 9.59 -30.80
C GLY A 382 -6.77 8.70 -29.93
N ASP A 383 -5.54 9.12 -29.63
CA ASP A 383 -4.62 8.38 -28.78
C ASP A 383 -4.81 8.68 -27.29
N LEU A 384 -4.31 7.75 -26.48
CA LEU A 384 -4.11 7.87 -25.05
C LEU A 384 -2.65 7.71 -24.70
N LEU A 385 -2.17 8.52 -23.76
CA LEU A 385 -0.83 8.38 -23.19
C LEU A 385 -0.95 8.09 -21.69
N ALA A 386 -0.47 6.92 -21.27
CA ALA A 386 -0.30 6.58 -19.86
C ALA A 386 1.12 6.98 -19.40
N VAL A 387 1.24 7.57 -18.21
CA VAL A 387 2.50 8.09 -17.68
C VAL A 387 2.66 7.70 -16.20
N ALA A 388 3.74 7.01 -15.86
CA ALA A 388 4.10 6.69 -14.48
C ALA A 388 5.58 7.01 -14.21
N VAL A 389 5.87 7.63 -13.07
CA VAL A 389 7.26 7.88 -12.61
C VAL A 389 7.68 6.84 -11.57
N LYS A 390 8.94 6.39 -11.64
CA LYS A 390 9.58 5.56 -10.62
C LYS A 390 10.85 6.21 -10.11
N ASP A 391 11.07 6.10 -8.81
CA ASP A 391 12.20 6.71 -8.09
C ASP A 391 12.21 8.23 -8.26
N THR A 392 12.75 8.76 -9.37
CA THR A 392 12.75 10.19 -9.68
C THR A 392 12.86 10.45 -11.18
N ALA A 393 12.26 11.55 -11.65
CA ALA A 393 12.32 12.01 -13.03
C ALA A 393 12.75 13.50 -13.16
N SER A 394 13.29 14.11 -12.11
CA SER A 394 13.40 15.58 -11.98
C SER A 394 14.71 16.22 -12.44
N ASP A 395 15.85 15.57 -12.22
CA ASP A 395 17.14 16.28 -12.13
C ASP A 395 17.75 16.65 -13.48
N GLN A 396 17.56 15.80 -14.49
CA GLN A 396 17.99 16.03 -15.88
C GLN A 396 16.81 16.23 -16.83
N LEU A 397 15.61 16.51 -16.30
CA LEU A 397 14.46 16.88 -17.11
C LEU A 397 14.69 18.26 -17.74
N SER A 398 14.85 18.29 -19.06
CA SER A 398 15.15 19.54 -19.78
C SER A 398 13.96 20.48 -19.83
N ALA A 399 14.20 21.76 -20.14
CA ALA A 399 13.12 22.73 -20.30
C ALA A 399 12.19 22.38 -21.46
N GLU A 400 12.75 21.80 -22.53
CA GLU A 400 12.04 21.34 -23.73
C GLU A 400 11.17 20.11 -23.40
N ALA A 401 11.70 19.12 -22.69
CA ALA A 401 10.93 17.96 -22.25
C ALA A 401 9.81 18.34 -21.28
N ALA A 402 10.11 19.21 -20.31
CA ALA A 402 9.08 19.74 -19.42
C ALA A 402 8.01 20.55 -20.18
N GLN A 403 8.38 21.25 -21.26
CA GLN A 403 7.40 21.93 -22.10
C GLN A 403 6.53 20.96 -22.89
N ALA A 404 7.12 19.90 -23.47
CA ALA A 404 6.36 18.88 -24.20
C ALA A 404 5.35 18.15 -23.30
N LEU A 405 5.70 17.88 -22.04
CA LEU A 405 4.77 17.35 -21.04
C LEU A 405 3.66 18.35 -20.70
N ARG A 406 3.99 19.63 -20.50
CA ARG A 406 2.99 20.70 -20.26
C ARG A 406 2.03 20.87 -21.44
N ASP A 407 2.52 20.72 -22.66
CA ASP A 407 1.68 20.80 -23.85
C ASP A 407 0.65 19.65 -23.90
N LEU A 408 0.91 18.55 -23.17
CA LEU A 408 0.00 17.44 -22.92
C LEU A 408 -0.81 17.56 -21.62
N ASP A 409 -0.82 18.75 -21.00
CA ASP A 409 -1.53 19.04 -19.75
C ASP A 409 -0.97 18.32 -18.50
N LEU A 410 0.29 17.86 -18.55
CA LEU A 410 0.99 17.24 -17.43
C LEU A 410 1.86 18.25 -16.66
N SER A 411 2.02 18.00 -15.35
CA SER A 411 2.82 18.84 -14.45
C SER A 411 4.34 18.72 -14.69
N ASP A 412 5.03 19.83 -14.46
CA ASP A 412 6.49 19.90 -14.49
C ASP A 412 7.11 19.37 -13.18
N LEU A 413 7.94 18.32 -13.30
CA LEU A 413 8.63 17.71 -12.18
C LEU A 413 10.05 18.26 -11.93
N ARG A 414 10.53 19.27 -12.66
CA ARG A 414 11.84 19.85 -12.37
C ARG A 414 11.87 20.40 -10.93
N GLY A 415 12.90 20.02 -10.18
CA GLY A 415 13.04 20.36 -8.75
C GLY A 415 12.15 19.55 -7.79
N ARG A 416 11.37 18.60 -8.30
CA ARG A 416 10.52 17.70 -7.50
C ARG A 416 11.20 16.33 -7.33
N PHE A 417 12.29 16.33 -6.58
CA PHE A 417 13.08 15.12 -6.35
C PHE A 417 12.24 14.04 -5.66
N ARG A 418 12.21 12.85 -6.27
CA ARG A 418 11.47 11.66 -5.85
C ARG A 418 9.94 11.74 -5.77
N TRP A 419 9.33 12.68 -6.49
CA TRP A 419 7.89 12.73 -6.58
C TRP A 419 7.34 11.61 -7.48
N ALA A 420 6.21 11.04 -7.05
CA ALA A 420 5.36 10.21 -7.88
C ALA A 420 4.52 11.10 -8.83
N GLN A 421 4.26 10.60 -10.03
CA GLN A 421 3.38 11.19 -11.03
C GLN A 421 2.71 10.06 -11.80
N ALA A 422 1.39 9.95 -11.66
CA ALA A 422 0.56 9.05 -12.45
C ALA A 422 -0.38 9.88 -13.31
N GLY A 423 -0.45 9.60 -14.61
CA GLY A 423 -1.28 10.36 -15.54
C GLY A 423 -1.86 9.53 -16.66
N ILE A 424 -3.05 9.92 -17.12
CA ILE A 424 -3.68 9.45 -18.35
C ILE A 424 -4.06 10.69 -19.17
N VAL A 425 -3.44 10.86 -20.33
CA VAL A 425 -3.73 11.94 -21.27
C VAL A 425 -4.60 11.42 -22.40
N THR A 426 -5.72 12.08 -22.67
CA THR A 426 -6.57 11.84 -23.85
C THR A 426 -6.34 12.91 -24.89
N ILE A 427 -6.16 12.52 -26.16
CA ILE A 427 -6.04 13.45 -27.28
C ILE A 427 -7.30 13.36 -28.13
N ASP A 428 -8.11 14.42 -28.14
CA ASP A 428 -9.37 14.41 -28.87
C ASP A 428 -9.16 14.41 -30.40
N SER A 429 -10.26 14.27 -31.15
CA SER A 429 -10.23 14.26 -32.62
C SER A 429 -9.68 15.55 -33.26
N ALA A 430 -9.61 16.66 -32.53
CA ALA A 430 -9.03 17.92 -32.97
C ALA A 430 -7.55 18.06 -32.56
N GLY A 431 -6.97 17.04 -31.92
CA GLY A 431 -5.59 17.04 -31.44
C GLY A 431 -5.40 17.77 -30.11
N LYS A 432 -6.48 18.07 -29.38
CA LYS A 432 -6.38 18.76 -28.09
C LYS A 432 -6.18 17.73 -26.97
N PRO A 433 -5.10 17.83 -26.18
CA PRO A 433 -4.89 16.98 -25.03
C PRO A 433 -5.73 17.43 -23.82
N ALA A 434 -6.05 16.47 -22.95
CA ALA A 434 -6.58 16.68 -21.61
C ALA A 434 -6.03 15.58 -20.71
N ALA A 435 -5.41 15.95 -19.60
CA ALA A 435 -4.85 15.00 -18.66
C ALA A 435 -5.75 14.82 -17.44
N VAL A 436 -5.85 13.58 -16.96
CA VAL A 436 -6.15 13.30 -15.56
C VAL A 436 -4.83 12.89 -14.93
N GLU A 437 -4.37 13.64 -13.93
CA GLU A 437 -3.05 13.51 -13.34
C GLU A 437 -3.14 13.62 -11.83
N GLU A 438 -2.30 12.84 -11.15
CA GLU A 438 -2.04 12.95 -9.72
C GLU A 438 -0.53 12.97 -9.49
N ILE A 439 -0.08 13.86 -8.61
CA ILE A 439 1.33 14.00 -8.22
C ILE A 439 1.45 13.97 -6.70
N GLU A 440 2.38 13.19 -6.17
CA GLU A 440 2.59 13.07 -4.73
C GLU A 440 4.07 13.04 -4.39
N GLY A 441 4.45 13.81 -3.35
CA GLY A 441 5.84 13.96 -2.96
C GLY A 441 6.29 13.06 -1.81
N LEU A 442 5.32 12.48 -1.08
CA LEU A 442 5.56 11.65 0.12
C LEU A 442 4.88 10.27 0.05
N GLN A 443 3.96 10.06 -0.89
CA GLN A 443 3.20 8.82 -1.05
C GLN A 443 3.19 8.36 -2.51
N ALA A 444 2.79 7.11 -2.72
CA ALA A 444 2.46 6.62 -4.05
C ALA A 444 1.14 7.21 -4.52
N THR A 445 0.96 7.30 -5.84
CA THR A 445 -0.27 7.82 -6.46
C THR A 445 -0.72 6.98 -7.65
N SER A 446 -1.97 7.15 -8.07
CA SER A 446 -2.53 6.37 -9.17
C SER A 446 -3.66 7.08 -9.92
N VAL A 447 -3.79 6.82 -11.22
CA VAL A 447 -4.90 7.29 -12.05
C VAL A 447 -5.49 6.10 -12.80
N GLY A 448 -6.81 6.02 -12.89
CA GLY A 448 -7.52 4.87 -13.42
C GLY A 448 -8.74 5.22 -14.27
N VAL A 449 -9.02 4.35 -15.23
CA VAL A 449 -10.25 4.28 -16.02
C VAL A 449 -10.72 2.83 -16.04
N GLY A 450 -12.02 2.60 -15.80
CA GLY A 450 -12.59 1.26 -15.73
C GLY A 450 -12.40 0.63 -14.35
N ALA A 451 -12.17 -0.69 -14.33
CA ALA A 451 -12.25 -1.52 -13.12
C ALA A 451 -10.92 -1.66 -12.35
N GLY A 452 -9.83 -1.07 -12.84
CA GLY A 452 -8.53 -1.09 -12.17
C GLY A 452 -7.89 -2.48 -12.12
N TRP A 453 -8.04 -3.27 -13.19
CA TRP A 453 -7.48 -4.62 -13.26
C TRP A 453 -5.96 -4.63 -13.13
N ARG A 454 -5.44 -5.49 -12.26
CA ARG A 454 -4.00 -5.80 -12.11
C ARG A 454 -3.67 -7.23 -12.55
N GLU A 455 -4.68 -8.00 -12.94
CA GLU A 455 -4.56 -9.37 -13.41
C GLU A 455 -5.50 -9.57 -14.61
N PRO A 456 -5.14 -10.42 -15.58
CA PRO A 456 -5.92 -10.59 -16.81
C PRO A 456 -7.19 -11.42 -16.61
N ASN A 457 -7.47 -11.87 -15.38
CA ASN A 457 -8.67 -12.62 -15.06
C ASN A 457 -9.33 -12.12 -13.77
N ALA A 458 -10.64 -12.36 -13.66
CA ALA A 458 -11.42 -12.10 -12.45
C ALA A 458 -12.40 -13.21 -12.12
N ALA A 459 -12.67 -13.40 -10.83
CA ALA A 459 -13.56 -14.42 -10.31
C ALA A 459 -14.96 -13.87 -10.00
N ALA A 460 -15.04 -12.73 -9.31
CA ALA A 460 -16.29 -12.13 -8.85
C ALA A 460 -16.09 -10.67 -8.42
N GLN A 461 -17.17 -9.89 -8.40
CA GLN A 461 -17.23 -8.65 -7.61
C GLN A 461 -17.66 -8.98 -6.18
N VAL A 462 -17.06 -8.33 -5.19
CA VAL A 462 -17.38 -8.47 -3.77
C VAL A 462 -17.65 -7.10 -3.17
N GLU A 463 -18.84 -6.93 -2.61
CA GLU A 463 -19.28 -5.68 -1.97
C GLU A 463 -18.91 -5.67 -0.48
N TRP A 464 -19.24 -6.75 0.22
CA TRP A 464 -18.91 -6.91 1.63
C TRP A 464 -18.89 -8.37 2.07
N LEU A 465 -18.15 -8.64 3.13
CA LEU A 465 -18.24 -9.84 3.94
C LEU A 465 -18.71 -9.43 5.34
N ARG A 466 -19.75 -10.08 5.85
CA ARG A 466 -20.26 -9.85 7.20
C ARG A 466 -20.10 -11.10 8.04
N LEU A 467 -19.57 -10.94 9.24
CA LEU A 467 -19.54 -11.95 10.30
C LEU A 467 -20.60 -11.56 11.33
N GLU A 468 -21.60 -12.43 11.49
CA GLU A 468 -22.66 -12.28 12.50
C GLU A 468 -22.56 -13.44 13.48
N ARG A 469 -22.48 -13.14 14.77
CA ARG A 469 -22.42 -14.19 15.80
C ARG A 469 -23.74 -14.95 15.82
N ALA A 470 -23.68 -16.27 15.76
CA ALA A 470 -24.90 -17.08 15.81
C ALA A 470 -25.48 -17.07 17.23
N GLU A 471 -26.79 -16.83 17.35
CA GLU A 471 -27.51 -17.05 18.62
C GLU A 471 -27.55 -18.55 18.92
N ASN A 472 -27.18 -18.91 20.16
CA ASN A 472 -27.15 -20.29 20.65
C ASN A 472 -28.52 -20.97 20.68
#